data_AF-A0A0U2V8F0-F1
#
_entry.id   AF-A0A0U2V8F0-F1
#
_cell.length_a   1.000
_cell.length_b   1.000
_cell.length_c   1.000
_cell.angle_alpha   90.00
_cell.angle_beta   90.00
_cell.angle_gamma   90.00
#
_symmetry.space_group_name_H-M   'P 1'
#
loop_
_entity.id
_entity.type
_entity.pdbx_description
1 polymer ?
#
loop_
_entity_poly.entity_id
_entity_poly.type
_entity_poly.pdbx_seq_one_letter_code
_entity_poly.pdbx_strand_id
1 'polypeptide(L)'
;MERPMARQSYWARNFIGWPRWSNFQPNLSHRTLARWEDTGKISQLVTQNVDQLHYKAGSRNVVELHGTNSLVRCMSCCYYLPRMQFQRILEQQNPTMIPRVADIRPDGDVELTEDEVKQFKVPSCPKCSGFLKPNVVFFGDNVPRPRVDQVRRKVDESDSLLVIGSSLYVFSAFRFINQAVENRIPIAIINIGPTRGDKMADLKIEAKSGDVLPNIDFANL
;
A
#
# COMPACT_ATOMS: atom_id res chain seq x y z
N MET A 1 6.51 -15.39 -5.69
CA MET A 1 7.97 -15.11 -5.67
C MET A 1 8.82 -16.34 -5.33
N GLU A 2 8.25 -17.53 -5.21
CA GLU A 2 9.03 -18.72 -4.81
C GLU A 2 9.88 -19.29 -5.94
N ARG A 3 9.44 -19.10 -7.20
CA ARG A 3 10.19 -19.52 -8.39
C ARG A 3 11.22 -18.45 -8.82
N PRO A 4 12.46 -18.83 -9.17
CA PRO A 4 13.50 -17.90 -9.62
C PRO A 4 13.07 -16.97 -10.76
N MET A 5 12.52 -17.51 -11.86
CA MET A 5 12.07 -16.70 -13.00
C MET A 5 10.96 -15.71 -12.62
N ALA A 6 10.04 -16.09 -11.74
CA ALA A 6 9.00 -15.18 -11.27
C ALA A 6 9.58 -14.01 -10.46
N ARG A 7 10.64 -14.25 -9.68
CA ARG A 7 11.36 -13.17 -8.97
C ARG A 7 12.07 -12.23 -9.93
N GLN A 8 12.74 -12.80 -10.92
CA GLN A 8 13.47 -12.06 -11.93
C GLN A 8 12.53 -11.16 -12.73
N SER A 9 11.42 -11.73 -13.22
CA SER A 9 10.37 -11.02 -13.94
C SER A 9 9.73 -9.91 -13.10
N TYR A 10 9.44 -10.18 -11.82
CA TYR A 10 8.91 -9.16 -10.91
C TYR A 10 9.89 -7.99 -10.75
N TRP A 11 11.15 -8.28 -10.41
CA TRP A 11 12.14 -7.24 -10.15
C TRP A 11 12.53 -6.45 -11.39
N ALA A 12 12.56 -7.06 -12.56
CA ALA A 12 12.81 -6.37 -13.83
C ALA A 12 11.71 -5.32 -14.11
N ARG A 13 10.43 -5.71 -14.00
CA ARG A 13 9.31 -4.76 -14.17
C ARG A 13 9.32 -3.68 -13.09
N ASN A 14 9.54 -4.07 -11.83
CA ASN A 14 9.60 -3.13 -10.73
C ASN A 14 10.77 -2.14 -10.85
N PHE A 15 11.90 -2.56 -11.40
CA PHE A 15 13.06 -1.71 -11.69
C PHE A 15 12.73 -0.59 -12.68
N ILE A 16 12.06 -0.94 -13.79
CA ILE A 16 11.65 0.01 -14.82
C ILE A 16 10.55 0.96 -14.31
N GLY A 17 9.56 0.44 -13.57
CA GLY A 17 8.46 1.24 -13.05
C GLY A 17 8.82 2.14 -11.87
N TRP A 18 9.90 1.84 -11.16
CA TRP A 18 10.26 2.50 -9.90
C TRP A 18 10.40 4.03 -10.01
N PRO A 19 11.12 4.62 -10.98
CA PRO A 19 11.29 6.08 -11.04
C PRO A 19 9.98 6.86 -11.15
N ARG A 20 9.00 6.34 -11.91
CA ARG A 20 7.67 6.94 -12.01
C ARG A 20 6.91 6.78 -10.69
N TRP A 21 6.92 5.57 -10.15
CA TRP A 21 6.14 5.23 -8.97
C TRP A 21 6.65 5.94 -7.71
N SER A 22 7.96 6.08 -7.54
CA SER A 22 8.56 6.81 -6.42
C SER A 22 8.22 8.30 -6.40
N ASN A 23 7.91 8.88 -7.57
CA ASN A 23 7.65 10.30 -7.74
C ASN A 23 6.18 10.71 -7.53
N PHE A 24 5.26 9.76 -7.35
CA PHE A 24 3.86 10.10 -7.06
C PHE A 24 3.73 10.98 -5.82
N GLN A 25 2.86 11.97 -5.94
CA GLN A 25 2.59 12.97 -4.90
C GLN A 25 1.22 12.71 -4.25
N PRO A 26 1.06 13.01 -2.95
CA PRO A 26 -0.22 12.90 -2.30
C PRO A 26 -1.25 13.85 -2.93
N ASN A 27 -2.48 13.37 -3.07
CA ASN A 27 -3.60 14.20 -3.51
C ASN A 27 -4.29 14.90 -2.32
N LEU A 28 -5.36 15.64 -2.60
CA LEU A 28 -6.09 16.40 -1.59
C LEU A 28 -6.67 15.51 -0.48
N SER A 29 -7.18 14.32 -0.80
CA SER A 29 -7.68 13.36 0.20
C SER A 29 -6.62 13.01 1.24
N HIS A 30 -5.38 12.70 0.80
CA HIS A 30 -4.30 12.35 1.73
C HIS A 30 -3.96 13.53 2.66
N ARG A 31 -3.90 14.76 2.12
CA ARG A 31 -3.60 15.97 2.91
C ARG A 31 -4.72 16.29 3.90
N THR A 32 -5.98 16.11 3.51
CA THR A 32 -7.12 16.30 4.40
C THR A 32 -7.08 15.30 5.56
N LEU A 33 -6.78 14.02 5.29
CA LEU A 33 -6.65 13.01 6.34
C LEU A 33 -5.48 13.32 7.30
N ALA A 34 -4.34 13.81 6.79
CA ALA A 34 -3.23 14.27 7.63
C ALA A 34 -3.66 15.42 8.56
N ARG A 35 -4.45 16.39 8.04
CA ARG A 35 -4.99 17.48 8.86
C ARG A 35 -5.99 16.99 9.92
N TRP A 36 -6.83 16.02 9.59
CA TRP A 36 -7.76 15.44 10.56
C TRP A 36 -7.05 14.67 11.66
N GLU A 37 -5.93 14.03 11.35
CA GLU A 37 -5.04 13.46 12.36
C GLU A 37 -4.46 14.55 13.27
N ASP A 38 -3.96 15.66 12.69
CA ASP A 38 -3.41 16.79 13.45
C ASP A 38 -4.44 17.43 14.40
N THR A 39 -5.73 17.42 14.04
CA THR A 39 -6.82 17.94 14.88
C THR A 39 -7.48 16.89 15.77
N GLY A 40 -6.91 15.67 15.85
CA GLY A 40 -7.38 14.61 16.74
C GLY A 40 -8.68 13.92 16.30
N LYS A 41 -9.12 14.13 15.05
CA LYS A 41 -10.33 13.52 14.48
C LYS A 41 -10.08 12.12 13.89
N ILE A 42 -8.82 11.75 13.68
CA ILE A 42 -8.42 10.39 13.29
C ILE A 42 -7.52 9.81 14.39
N SER A 43 -8.00 8.77 15.07
CA SER A 43 -7.23 8.03 16.08
C SER A 43 -6.17 7.12 15.45
N GLN A 44 -6.47 6.54 14.28
CA GLN A 44 -5.58 5.64 13.55
C GLN A 44 -5.92 5.65 12.05
N LEU A 45 -4.92 5.88 11.21
CA LEU A 45 -5.05 5.64 9.77
C LEU A 45 -4.56 4.22 9.44
N VAL A 46 -5.36 3.46 8.68
CA VAL A 46 -4.98 2.14 8.17
C VAL A 46 -5.08 2.16 6.66
N THR A 47 -4.04 1.74 5.97
CA THR A 47 -4.01 1.72 4.50
C THR A 47 -3.68 0.33 3.96
N GLN A 48 -4.40 -0.05 2.90
CA GLN A 48 -4.06 -1.23 2.08
C GLN A 48 -2.99 -0.87 1.03
N ASN A 49 -2.81 0.43 0.76
CA ASN A 49 -1.84 0.88 -0.22
C ASN A 49 -0.43 0.69 0.32
N VAL A 50 0.51 0.49 -0.60
CA VAL A 50 1.93 0.26 -0.29
C VAL A 50 2.79 1.44 -0.74
N ASP A 51 2.15 2.59 -1.04
CA ASP A 51 2.67 3.74 -1.80
C ASP A 51 3.34 4.85 -0.99
N GLN A 52 3.20 4.81 0.34
CA GLN A 52 3.63 5.85 1.27
C GLN A 52 3.03 7.25 1.03
N LEU A 53 1.98 7.39 0.24
CA LEU A 53 1.38 8.70 -0.04
C LEU A 53 0.80 9.35 1.22
N HIS A 54 0.30 8.57 2.18
CA HIS A 54 -0.11 9.08 3.49
C HIS A 54 1.04 9.72 4.26
N TYR A 55 2.21 9.07 4.31
CA TYR A 55 3.40 9.66 4.95
C TYR A 55 3.87 10.91 4.21
N LYS A 56 3.89 10.89 2.86
CA LYS A 56 4.23 12.08 2.06
C LYS A 56 3.25 13.25 2.29
N ALA A 57 2.01 12.96 2.69
CA ALA A 57 1.01 13.97 3.01
C ALA A 57 1.15 14.56 4.42
N GLY A 58 1.97 13.94 5.28
CA GLY A 58 2.18 14.36 6.66
C GLY A 58 1.53 13.48 7.72
N SER A 59 0.81 12.41 7.34
CA SER A 59 0.24 11.48 8.32
C SER A 59 1.34 10.77 9.11
N ARG A 60 1.15 10.59 10.43
CA ARG A 60 2.18 10.04 11.33
C ARG A 60 1.79 8.66 11.87
N ASN A 61 0.54 8.47 12.25
CA ASN A 61 0.01 7.24 12.81
C ASN A 61 -0.67 6.39 11.73
N VAL A 62 0.15 5.77 10.87
CA VAL A 62 -0.30 4.95 9.74
C VAL A 62 0.06 3.48 9.96
N VAL A 63 -0.93 2.59 9.87
CA VAL A 63 -0.71 1.15 9.72
C VAL A 63 -0.79 0.77 8.24
N GLU A 64 0.36 0.44 7.66
CA GLU A 64 0.47 -0.12 6.31
C GLU A 64 0.09 -1.60 6.31
N LEU A 65 -1.21 -1.90 6.18
CA LEU A 65 -1.77 -3.25 6.32
C LEU A 65 -1.07 -4.27 5.42
N HIS A 66 -0.77 -3.89 4.18
CA HIS A 66 -0.09 -4.74 3.20
C HIS A 66 1.41 -4.48 3.12
N GLY A 67 2.00 -3.76 4.08
CA GLY A 67 3.41 -3.40 4.07
C GLY A 67 3.71 -2.25 3.11
N THR A 68 4.94 -2.17 2.62
CA THR A 68 5.42 -0.98 1.92
C THR A 68 6.41 -1.34 0.82
N ASN A 69 6.29 -0.64 -0.32
CA ASN A 69 7.24 -0.77 -1.42
C ASN A 69 8.52 0.04 -1.18
N SER A 70 8.58 0.90 -0.15
CA SER A 70 9.78 1.68 0.19
C SER A 70 10.88 0.85 0.83
N LEU A 71 10.59 -0.40 1.20
CA LEU A 71 11.52 -1.31 1.85
C LEU A 71 11.60 -2.64 1.09
N VAL A 72 12.80 -3.21 1.10
CA VAL A 72 13.09 -4.54 0.58
C VAL A 72 13.62 -5.37 1.75
N ARG A 73 13.21 -6.64 1.81
CA ARG A 73 13.56 -7.56 2.91
C ARG A 73 14.12 -8.86 2.39
N CYS A 74 15.01 -9.47 3.16
CA CYS A 74 15.41 -10.85 2.95
C CYS A 74 14.31 -11.79 3.45
N MET A 75 14.13 -12.89 2.74
CA MET A 75 13.18 -13.95 3.14
C MET A 75 13.83 -15.05 3.99
N SER A 76 15.13 -14.96 4.25
CA SER A 76 15.90 -15.97 5.00
C SER A 76 16.58 -15.44 6.26
N CYS A 77 16.68 -14.11 6.44
CA CYS A 77 17.22 -13.49 7.65
C CYS A 77 16.55 -12.13 7.90
N CYS A 78 16.90 -11.47 9.01
CA CYS A 78 16.34 -10.19 9.42
C CYS A 78 16.88 -8.97 8.64
N TYR A 79 17.45 -9.17 7.44
CA TYR A 79 18.01 -8.08 6.64
C TYR A 79 16.93 -7.27 5.92
N TYR A 80 17.02 -5.95 6.03
CA TYR A 80 16.18 -4.98 5.33
C TYR A 80 17.05 -3.89 4.70
N LEU A 81 16.56 -3.28 3.62
CA LEU A 81 17.14 -2.07 3.06
C LEU A 81 16.09 -1.18 2.39
N PRO A 82 16.32 0.15 2.34
CA PRO A 82 15.48 1.05 1.56
C PRO A 82 15.44 0.68 0.08
N ARG A 83 14.25 0.71 -0.52
CA ARG A 83 14.04 0.40 -1.94
C ARG A 83 14.82 1.33 -2.87
N MET A 84 15.05 2.58 -2.46
CA MET A 84 15.92 3.51 -3.19
C MET A 84 17.38 3.03 -3.24
N GLN A 85 17.90 2.48 -2.14
CA GLN A 85 19.25 1.89 -2.14
C GLN A 85 19.27 0.62 -2.99
N PHE A 86 18.23 -0.20 -2.90
CA PHE A 86 18.07 -1.37 -3.75
C PHE A 86 18.02 -1.02 -5.24
N GLN A 87 17.36 0.08 -5.61
CA GLN A 87 17.33 0.57 -6.99
C GLN A 87 18.74 0.81 -7.52
N ARG A 88 19.59 1.50 -6.76
CA ARG A 88 20.97 1.78 -7.16
C ARG A 88 21.79 0.51 -7.37
N ILE A 89 21.57 -0.51 -6.54
CA ILE A 89 22.20 -1.82 -6.72
C ILE A 89 21.74 -2.47 -8.03
N LEU A 90 20.43 -2.40 -8.32
CA LEU A 90 19.90 -2.93 -9.58
C LEU A 90 20.45 -2.18 -10.80
N GLU A 91 20.56 -0.84 -10.74
CA GLU A 91 21.15 -0.01 -11.81
C GLU A 91 22.60 -0.42 -12.09
N GLN A 92 23.40 -0.63 -11.04
CA GLN A 92 24.79 -1.06 -11.16
C GLN A 92 24.92 -2.47 -11.75
N GLN A 93 24.02 -3.40 -11.41
CA GLN A 93 24.06 -4.77 -11.89
C GLN A 93 23.45 -4.96 -13.28
N ASN A 94 22.65 -4.00 -13.74
CA ASN A 94 21.91 -4.06 -15.00
C ASN A 94 22.13 -2.79 -15.86
N PRO A 95 23.39 -2.42 -16.17
CA PRO A 95 23.72 -1.14 -16.81
C PRO A 95 23.14 -0.98 -18.21
N THR A 96 22.79 -2.08 -18.88
CA THR A 96 22.20 -2.08 -20.23
C THR A 96 20.68 -1.90 -20.21
N MET A 97 20.03 -2.02 -19.04
CA MET A 97 18.59 -1.89 -18.93
C MET A 97 18.24 -0.45 -18.56
N ILE A 98 17.75 0.31 -19.55
CA ILE A 98 17.38 1.71 -19.37
C ILE A 98 15.87 1.80 -19.12
N PRO A 99 15.41 2.39 -17.99
CA PRO A 99 14.00 2.65 -17.77
C PRO A 99 13.45 3.60 -18.84
N ARG A 100 12.57 3.11 -19.72
CA ARG A 100 11.87 3.94 -20.70
C ARG A 100 10.43 4.16 -20.25
N VAL A 101 9.99 5.42 -20.26
CA VAL A 101 8.62 5.80 -19.86
C VAL A 101 7.57 5.12 -20.75
N ALA A 102 7.90 4.86 -22.02
CA ALA A 102 7.04 4.17 -22.98
C ALA A 102 6.71 2.72 -22.57
N ASP A 103 7.55 2.10 -21.74
CA ASP A 103 7.35 0.70 -21.32
C ASP A 103 6.29 0.59 -20.21
N ILE A 104 5.81 1.73 -19.66
CA ILE A 104 4.84 1.78 -18.56
C ILE A 104 3.43 2.03 -19.09
N ARG A 105 2.57 1.03 -19.03
CA ARG A 105 1.14 1.08 -19.39
C ARG A 105 0.36 2.07 -18.52
N PRO A 106 -0.86 2.48 -18.94
CA PRO A 106 -1.70 3.42 -18.17
C PRO A 106 -2.03 2.94 -16.75
N ASP A 107 -2.11 1.63 -16.54
CA ASP A 107 -2.32 0.96 -15.25
C ASP A 107 -1.03 0.81 -14.41
N GLY A 108 0.12 1.20 -14.97
CA GLY A 108 1.42 1.15 -14.31
C GLY A 108 2.21 -0.15 -14.58
N ASP A 109 1.68 -1.08 -15.36
CA ASP A 109 2.38 -2.30 -15.72
C ASP A 109 3.52 -2.04 -16.71
N VAL A 110 4.61 -2.78 -16.55
CA VAL A 110 5.76 -2.69 -17.45
C VAL A 110 5.77 -3.89 -18.39
N GLU A 111 5.76 -3.61 -19.69
CA GLU A 111 5.94 -4.65 -20.71
C GLU A 111 7.43 -4.87 -20.98
N LEU A 112 7.87 -6.13 -20.82
CA LEU A 112 9.25 -6.55 -21.04
C LEU A 112 9.24 -7.85 -21.83
N THR A 113 10.17 -7.96 -22.76
CA THR A 113 10.43 -9.21 -23.49
C THR A 113 10.97 -10.30 -22.56
N GLU A 114 10.83 -11.56 -22.95
CA GLU A 114 11.40 -12.66 -22.18
C GLU A 114 12.92 -12.56 -22.04
N ASP A 115 13.60 -12.09 -23.08
CA ASP A 115 15.06 -11.98 -23.09
C ASP A 115 15.56 -10.88 -22.15
N GLU A 116 14.86 -9.74 -22.11
CA GLU A 116 15.13 -8.69 -21.11
C GLU A 116 14.96 -9.22 -19.69
N VAL A 117 13.92 -10.02 -19.44
CA VAL A 117 13.72 -10.65 -18.13
C VAL A 117 14.82 -11.66 -17.82
N LYS A 118 15.19 -12.53 -18.76
CA LYS A 118 16.23 -13.57 -18.57
C LYS A 118 17.60 -12.98 -18.30
N GLN A 119 17.92 -11.83 -18.89
CA GLN A 119 19.20 -11.14 -18.69
C GLN A 119 19.24 -10.30 -17.41
N PHE A 120 18.08 -9.98 -16.81
CA PHE A 120 18.01 -9.13 -15.62
C PHE A 120 18.60 -9.82 -14.38
N LYS A 121 19.61 -9.21 -13.77
CA LYS A 121 20.28 -9.70 -12.56
C LYS A 121 19.58 -9.17 -11.31
N VAL A 122 19.14 -10.10 -10.46
CA VAL A 122 18.59 -9.80 -9.14
C VAL A 122 19.65 -10.13 -8.08
N PRO A 123 20.13 -9.15 -7.30
CA PRO A 123 21.08 -9.39 -6.23
C PRO A 123 20.47 -10.27 -5.12
N SER A 124 21.31 -11.12 -4.53
CA SER A 124 20.96 -11.88 -3.32
C SER A 124 21.23 -11.04 -2.07
N CYS A 125 20.71 -11.49 -0.92
CA CYS A 125 20.96 -10.85 0.36
C CYS A 125 22.47 -10.86 0.68
N PRO A 126 23.07 -9.71 1.03
CA PRO A 126 24.51 -9.63 1.33
C PRO A 126 24.88 -10.27 2.68
N LYS A 127 23.91 -10.73 3.48
CA LYS A 127 24.13 -11.33 4.80
C LYS A 127 24.04 -12.85 4.81
N CYS A 128 23.16 -13.43 4.01
CA CYS A 128 22.91 -14.87 4.02
C CYS A 128 22.70 -15.50 2.64
N SER A 129 22.87 -14.73 1.56
CA SER A 129 22.63 -15.15 0.18
C SER A 129 21.17 -15.57 -0.12
N GLY A 130 20.24 -15.40 0.82
CA GLY A 130 18.80 -15.60 0.60
C GLY A 130 18.22 -14.58 -0.37
N PHE A 131 17.05 -14.88 -0.94
CA PHE A 131 16.43 -13.98 -1.90
C PHE A 131 15.77 -12.76 -1.24
N LEU A 132 15.73 -11.67 -1.99
CA LEU A 132 15.12 -10.40 -1.58
C LEU A 132 13.72 -10.25 -2.19
N LYS A 133 12.78 -9.74 -1.37
CA LYS A 133 11.39 -9.44 -1.75
C LYS A 133 11.06 -8.01 -1.31
N PRO A 134 10.25 -7.23 -2.04
CA PRO A 134 9.64 -6.03 -1.46
C PRO A 134 8.94 -6.37 -0.15
N ASN A 135 8.92 -5.45 0.80
CA ASN A 135 8.28 -5.64 2.10
C ASN A 135 6.75 -5.46 2.01
N VAL A 136 6.14 -6.15 1.06
CA VAL A 136 4.71 -6.11 0.75
C VAL A 136 4.09 -7.49 0.90
N VAL A 137 2.85 -7.55 1.36
CA VAL A 137 2.01 -8.75 1.39
C VAL A 137 1.46 -8.98 -0.01
N PHE A 138 1.84 -10.09 -0.66
CA PHE A 138 1.28 -10.46 -1.96
C PHE A 138 -0.02 -11.24 -1.82
N PHE A 139 -0.76 -11.39 -2.92
CA PHE A 139 -1.87 -12.33 -2.96
C PHE A 139 -1.38 -13.74 -2.60
N GLY A 140 -2.08 -14.38 -1.66
CA GLY A 140 -1.68 -15.66 -1.06
C GLY A 140 -0.80 -15.54 0.18
N ASP A 141 -0.16 -14.39 0.43
CA ASP A 141 0.57 -14.14 1.67
C ASP A 141 -0.40 -13.81 2.82
N ASN A 142 0.04 -14.07 4.05
CA ASN A 142 -0.66 -13.61 5.25
C ASN A 142 -0.18 -12.23 5.69
N VAL A 143 -1.12 -11.35 6.05
CA VAL A 143 -0.77 -10.13 6.78
C VAL A 143 -0.16 -10.51 8.14
N PRO A 144 0.97 -9.93 8.56
CA PRO A 144 1.59 -10.24 9.84
C PRO A 144 0.60 -10.07 11.00
N ARG A 145 0.48 -11.11 11.84
CA ARG A 145 -0.46 -11.13 12.98
C ARG A 145 -0.33 -9.91 13.90
N PRO A 146 0.87 -9.45 14.31
CA PRO A 146 0.99 -8.26 15.15
C PRO A 146 0.36 -7.00 14.53
N ARG A 147 0.40 -6.89 13.20
CA ARG A 147 -0.21 -5.77 12.47
C ARG A 147 -1.73 -5.88 12.46
N VAL A 148 -2.26 -7.08 12.23
CA VAL A 148 -3.71 -7.32 12.32
C VAL A 148 -4.19 -7.00 13.74
N ASP A 149 -3.51 -7.51 14.76
CA ASP A 149 -3.88 -7.31 16.17
C ASP A 149 -3.82 -5.83 16.57
N GLN A 150 -2.86 -5.06 16.04
CA GLN A 150 -2.81 -3.61 16.21
C GLN A 150 -4.06 -2.92 15.65
N VAL A 151 -4.46 -3.25 14.42
CA VAL A 151 -5.66 -2.65 13.81
C VAL A 151 -6.92 -3.08 14.57
N ARG A 152 -7.02 -4.35 14.97
CA ARG A 152 -8.18 -4.84 15.75
C ARG A 152 -8.39 -4.04 17.02
N ARG A 153 -7.34 -3.82 17.82
CA ARG A 153 -7.41 -3.00 19.03
C ARG A 153 -7.87 -1.56 18.72
N LYS A 154 -7.37 -0.99 17.62
CA LYS A 154 -7.77 0.37 17.22
C LYS A 154 -9.20 0.47 16.71
N VAL A 155 -9.75 -0.60 16.15
CA VAL A 155 -11.18 -0.68 15.86
C VAL A 155 -11.96 -0.73 17.17
N ASP A 156 -11.57 -1.58 18.13
CA ASP A 156 -12.25 -1.69 19.44
C ASP A 156 -12.25 -0.37 20.24
N GLU A 157 -11.22 0.46 20.09
CA GLU A 157 -11.07 1.77 20.74
C GLU A 157 -11.78 2.92 20.00
N SER A 158 -12.25 2.71 18.77
CA SER A 158 -12.81 3.78 17.92
C SER A 158 -14.32 3.91 18.10
N ASP A 159 -14.82 5.15 17.98
CA ASP A 159 -16.25 5.47 18.00
C ASP A 159 -16.91 5.36 16.61
N SER A 160 -16.12 5.29 15.55
CA SER A 160 -16.57 5.26 14.16
C SER A 160 -15.50 4.70 13.23
N LEU A 161 -15.92 4.16 12.08
CA LEU A 161 -15.03 3.65 11.03
C LEU A 161 -15.37 4.28 9.69
N LEU A 162 -14.38 4.94 9.07
CA LEU A 162 -14.51 5.53 7.73
C LEU A 162 -13.69 4.74 6.70
N VAL A 163 -14.35 4.18 5.69
CA VAL A 163 -13.71 3.52 4.54
C VAL A 163 -13.61 4.48 3.37
N ILE A 164 -12.43 4.60 2.77
CA ILE A 164 -12.18 5.51 1.65
C ILE A 164 -11.52 4.74 0.51
N GLY A 165 -12.15 4.75 -0.67
CA GLY A 165 -11.53 4.27 -1.90
C GLY A 165 -11.13 2.80 -1.89
N SER A 166 -11.88 1.94 -1.21
CA SER A 166 -11.66 0.49 -1.22
C SER A 166 -12.92 -0.25 -1.60
N SER A 167 -12.78 -1.22 -2.52
CA SER A 167 -13.86 -2.14 -2.86
C SER A 167 -14.15 -3.17 -1.77
N LEU A 168 -13.24 -3.33 -0.80
CA LEU A 168 -13.33 -4.28 0.32
C LEU A 168 -13.53 -5.75 -0.10
N TYR A 169 -13.27 -6.13 -1.35
CA TYR A 169 -13.38 -7.54 -1.77
C TYR A 169 -12.32 -8.43 -1.12
N VAL A 170 -11.12 -7.89 -0.89
CA VAL A 170 -10.03 -8.61 -0.23
C VAL A 170 -10.31 -8.69 1.28
N PHE A 171 -10.38 -9.91 1.80
CA PHE A 171 -10.74 -10.19 3.19
C PHE A 171 -9.78 -9.60 4.25
N SER A 172 -8.55 -9.24 3.84
CA SER A 172 -7.55 -8.68 4.74
C SER A 172 -8.00 -7.39 5.42
N ALA A 173 -8.70 -6.49 4.70
CA ALA A 173 -9.29 -5.28 5.27
C ALA A 173 -10.76 -5.49 5.66
N PHE A 174 -11.52 -6.28 4.90
CA PHE A 174 -12.94 -6.51 5.16
C PHE A 174 -13.23 -7.10 6.55
N ARG A 175 -12.29 -7.86 7.12
CA ARG A 175 -12.40 -8.36 8.51
C ARG A 175 -12.62 -7.26 9.55
N PHE A 176 -12.10 -6.06 9.33
CA PHE A 176 -12.28 -4.93 10.25
C PHE A 176 -13.67 -4.31 10.13
N ILE A 177 -14.31 -4.45 8.97
CA ILE A 177 -15.72 -4.09 8.77
C ILE A 177 -16.62 -5.05 9.56
N ASN A 178 -16.36 -6.37 9.45
CA ASN A 178 -17.09 -7.36 10.25
C ASN A 178 -16.94 -7.08 11.75
N GLN A 179 -15.72 -6.78 12.22
CA GLN A 179 -15.47 -6.42 13.62
C GLN A 179 -16.24 -5.15 14.03
N ALA A 180 -16.24 -4.11 13.21
CA ALA A 180 -16.99 -2.89 13.49
C ALA A 180 -18.51 -3.18 13.61
N VAL A 181 -19.07 -4.02 12.73
CA VAL A 181 -20.47 -4.46 12.81
C VAL A 181 -20.74 -5.23 14.12
N GLU A 182 -19.88 -6.19 14.46
CA GLU A 182 -19.99 -6.98 15.71
C GLU A 182 -19.98 -6.07 16.95
N ASN A 183 -19.15 -5.03 16.94
CA ASN A 183 -19.01 -4.05 18.02
C ASN A 183 -20.04 -2.92 17.97
N ARG A 184 -20.93 -2.89 16.97
CA ARG A 184 -21.89 -1.80 16.71
C ARG A 184 -21.22 -0.42 16.54
N ILE A 185 -20.04 -0.41 15.93
CA ILE A 185 -19.33 0.83 15.55
C ILE A 185 -19.94 1.33 14.24
N PRO A 186 -20.40 2.60 14.18
CA PRO A 186 -20.90 3.21 12.95
C PRO A 186 -19.87 3.19 11.81
N ILE A 187 -20.32 2.82 10.62
CA ILE A 187 -19.48 2.68 9.43
C ILE A 187 -19.95 3.65 8.35
N ALA A 188 -19.05 4.51 7.89
CA ALA A 188 -19.23 5.34 6.70
C ALA A 188 -18.30 4.88 5.57
N ILE A 189 -18.77 4.96 4.32
CA ILE A 189 -18.00 4.59 3.12
C ILE A 189 -18.02 5.74 2.12
N ILE A 190 -16.84 6.14 1.63
CA ILE A 190 -16.68 7.05 0.49
C ILE A 190 -15.97 6.28 -0.62
N ASN A 191 -16.72 5.88 -1.64
CA ASN A 191 -16.19 5.12 -2.77
C ASN A 191 -17.07 5.30 -4.01
N ILE A 192 -16.47 5.49 -5.20
CA ILE A 192 -17.20 5.73 -6.45
C ILE A 192 -18.08 4.52 -6.83
N GLY A 193 -17.57 3.31 -6.63
CA GLY A 193 -18.23 2.07 -7.05
C GLY A 193 -18.80 1.24 -5.90
N PRO A 194 -19.33 0.05 -6.20
CA PRO A 194 -19.81 -0.87 -5.18
C PRO A 194 -18.66 -1.33 -4.27
N THR A 195 -18.99 -1.60 -3.00
CA THR A 195 -18.09 -2.25 -2.06
C THR A 195 -18.74 -3.49 -1.46
N ARG A 196 -17.92 -4.43 -1.01
CA ARG A 196 -18.41 -5.59 -0.26
C ARG A 196 -19.11 -5.20 1.06
N GLY A 197 -18.81 -4.02 1.60
CA GLY A 197 -19.36 -3.50 2.85
C GLY A 197 -20.63 -2.67 2.72
N ASP A 198 -21.17 -2.44 1.52
CA ASP A 198 -22.27 -1.48 1.30
C ASP A 198 -23.49 -1.75 2.18
N LYS A 199 -23.87 -3.03 2.38
CA LYS A 199 -25.03 -3.41 3.22
C LYS A 199 -24.78 -3.29 4.73
N MET A 200 -23.54 -3.05 5.13
CA MET A 200 -23.10 -2.94 6.52
C MET A 200 -22.85 -1.49 6.93
N ALA A 201 -22.80 -0.57 5.97
CA ALA A 201 -22.53 0.84 6.22
C ALA A 201 -23.80 1.58 6.62
N ASP A 202 -23.68 2.45 7.61
CA ASP A 202 -24.73 3.40 8.00
C ASP A 202 -24.83 4.56 7.00
N LEU A 203 -23.72 4.89 6.33
CA LEU A 203 -23.64 5.93 5.32
C LEU A 203 -22.73 5.51 4.17
N LYS A 204 -23.21 5.66 2.92
CA LYS A 204 -22.39 5.53 1.72
C LYS A 204 -22.48 6.80 0.87
N ILE A 205 -21.33 7.34 0.48
CA ILE A 205 -21.20 8.46 -0.44
C ILE A 205 -20.48 7.97 -1.71
N GLU A 206 -21.22 7.94 -2.81
CA GLU A 206 -20.71 7.53 -4.13
C GLU A 206 -20.07 8.71 -4.86
N ALA A 207 -18.84 9.05 -4.48
CA ALA A 207 -18.10 10.16 -5.07
C ALA A 207 -16.58 9.95 -4.98
N LYS A 208 -15.81 10.80 -5.68
CA LYS A 208 -14.37 10.90 -5.49
C LYS A 208 -14.09 11.45 -4.09
N SER A 209 -13.24 10.79 -3.32
CA SER A 209 -12.94 11.23 -1.95
C SER A 209 -12.33 12.63 -1.88
N GLY A 210 -11.62 13.06 -2.92
CA GLY A 210 -11.04 14.40 -3.02
C GLY A 210 -12.10 15.52 -3.15
N ASP A 211 -13.31 15.18 -3.60
CA ASP A 211 -14.42 16.13 -3.73
C ASP A 211 -15.27 16.16 -2.46
N VAL A 212 -15.15 15.15 -1.58
CA VAL A 212 -15.97 15.01 -0.37
C VAL A 212 -15.21 15.47 0.87
N LEU A 213 -14.05 14.86 1.15
CA LEU A 213 -13.33 15.04 2.42
C LEU A 213 -13.01 16.51 2.74
N PRO A 214 -12.56 17.36 1.79
CA PRO A 214 -12.23 18.75 2.10
C PRO A 214 -13.42 19.61 2.53
N ASN A 215 -14.64 19.16 2.23
CA ASN A 215 -15.88 19.88 2.56
C ASN A 215 -16.46 19.47 3.92
N ILE A 216 -15.85 18.50 4.61
CA ILE A 216 -16.28 18.10 5.96
C ILE A 216 -15.57 19.01 6.97
N ASP A 217 -16.35 19.90 7.56
CA ASP A 217 -15.89 20.80 8.61
C ASP A 217 -16.35 20.29 9.99
N PHE A 218 -15.41 20.19 10.92
CA PHE A 218 -15.66 19.78 12.30
C PHE A 218 -15.80 20.97 13.26
N ALA A 219 -15.68 22.21 12.78
CA ALA A 219 -15.79 23.41 13.63
C ALA A 219 -17.19 23.63 14.24
N ASN A 220 -18.20 22.89 13.76
CA ASN A 220 -19.60 23.00 14.20
C ASN A 220 -20.14 21.72 14.88
N LEU A 221 -19.25 20.82 15.34
CA LEU A 221 -19.57 19.60 16.10
C LEU A 221 -18.95 19.65 17.48
#